data_AF-A0AA37HJ01-F1
#
_entry.id   AF-A0AA37HJ01-F1
#
_cell.length_a   1.000
_cell.length_b   1.000
_cell.length_c   1.000
_cell.angle_alpha   90.00
_cell.angle_beta   90.00
_cell.angle_gamma   90.00
#
_symmetry.space_group_name_H-M   'P 1'
#
loop_
_entity.id
_entity.type
_entity.pdbx_description
1 polymer ?
#
loop_
_entity_poly.entity_id
_entity_poly.type
_entity_poly.pdbx_seq_one_letter_code
_entity_poly.pdbx_strand_id
1 'polypeptide(L)'
;MSHPIEIRTVADLERTARSLALHFKARTVVVVGSQGILVGWPGAPVTMCMSPEIDAYPANARAWEAAQDDDLAEASEEISVIFGEGSHFHTAHGFYIDGVDDRTARLPPSWPSRAVVREVRGHGTATVTVVAPGPEDLIVSKLARLADKDRDYIAAYHRARPLDLAVIQARVAECGFEEVLAQRALAFLAGLPSPPGRATAAPVRAGAVLPPHPAGTHCAFLMDERRSVSVRAWNEAAGLYDILDNPLGPAVVAQDGASAFLIDGEELTQEAWDAHPRVRAARHGDLSGYPRPNWTPPG
;
A
#
# COMPACT_ATOMS: atom_id res chain seq x y z
N MET A 1 7.34 13.76 32.42
CA MET A 1 6.17 14.23 31.65
C MET A 1 5.96 13.21 30.55
N SER A 2 4.81 12.54 30.45
CA SER A 2 4.58 11.59 29.35
C SER A 2 4.37 12.41 28.08
N HIS A 3 5.28 12.31 27.13
CA HIS A 3 5.02 12.85 25.79
C HIS A 3 3.75 12.16 25.25
N PRO A 4 2.82 12.91 24.64
CA PRO A 4 1.65 12.31 24.03
C PRO A 4 2.11 11.28 22.99
N ILE A 5 1.41 10.14 22.93
CA ILE A 5 1.66 9.13 21.92
C ILE A 5 1.35 9.76 20.56
N GLU A 6 2.38 9.88 19.73
CA GLU A 6 2.27 10.47 18.40
C GLU A 6 1.75 9.45 17.40
N ILE A 7 0.58 9.74 16.82
CA ILE A 7 -0.09 8.92 15.81
C ILE A 7 0.09 9.61 14.46
N ARG A 8 0.68 8.87 13.52
CA ARG A 8 0.87 9.33 12.15
C ARG A 8 -0.36 9.01 11.30
N THR A 9 -0.68 9.95 10.42
CA THR A 9 -1.90 9.94 9.60
C THR A 9 -1.56 9.88 8.11
N VAL A 10 -2.57 9.64 7.28
CA VAL A 10 -2.44 9.80 5.83
C VAL A 10 -2.02 11.22 5.45
N ALA A 11 -2.48 12.24 6.19
CA ALA A 11 -2.09 13.62 5.92
C ALA A 11 -0.59 13.85 6.16
N ASP A 12 -0.02 13.18 7.17
CA ASP A 12 1.43 13.22 7.45
C ASP A 12 2.21 12.51 6.34
N LEU A 13 1.77 11.32 5.92
CA LEU A 13 2.34 10.58 4.78
C LEU A 13 2.37 11.43 3.50
N GLU A 14 1.24 12.07 3.18
CA GLU A 14 1.14 12.93 2.01
C GLU A 14 2.02 14.18 2.13
N ARG A 15 2.18 14.72 3.35
CA ARG A 15 3.08 15.84 3.61
C ARG A 15 4.53 15.44 3.44
N THR A 16 4.94 14.27 3.93
CA THR A 16 6.27 13.69 3.66
C THR A 16 6.52 13.60 2.16
N ALA A 17 5.58 12.99 1.42
CA ALA A 17 5.68 12.83 -0.03
C ALA A 17 5.86 14.16 -0.76
N ARG A 18 5.01 15.16 -0.46
CA ARG A 18 5.12 16.51 -1.05
C ARG A 18 6.43 17.20 -0.72
N SER A 19 6.90 17.08 0.52
CA SER A 19 8.11 17.77 1.00
C SER A 19 9.36 17.21 0.33
N LEU A 20 9.49 15.89 0.30
CA LEU A 20 10.61 15.22 -0.38
C LEU A 20 10.57 15.41 -1.89
N ALA A 21 9.39 15.29 -2.51
CA ALA A 21 9.24 15.51 -3.95
C ALA A 21 9.63 16.94 -4.36
N LEU A 22 9.26 17.94 -3.56
CA LEU A 22 9.63 19.32 -3.80
C LEU A 22 11.14 19.55 -3.64
N HIS A 23 11.73 19.10 -2.54
CA HIS A 23 13.14 19.32 -2.22
C HIS A 23 14.07 18.62 -3.22
N PHE A 24 13.84 17.33 -3.46
CA PHE A 24 14.68 16.49 -4.31
C PHE A 24 14.26 16.51 -5.79
N LYS A 25 13.25 17.32 -6.15
CA LYS A 25 12.65 17.37 -7.50
C LYS A 25 12.24 15.96 -8.00
N ALA A 26 11.77 15.14 -7.07
CA ALA A 26 11.40 13.75 -7.32
C ALA A 26 9.92 13.65 -7.73
N ARG A 27 9.60 12.68 -8.59
CA ARG A 27 8.20 12.29 -8.87
C ARG A 27 7.74 11.10 -8.03
N THR A 28 8.69 10.39 -7.42
CA THR A 28 8.41 9.19 -6.65
C THR A 28 9.15 9.25 -5.33
N VAL A 29 8.44 8.95 -4.25
CA VAL A 29 8.97 8.86 -2.89
C VAL A 29 8.71 7.45 -2.39
N VAL A 30 9.73 6.83 -1.82
CA VAL A 30 9.62 5.52 -1.19
C VAL A 30 9.48 5.73 0.31
N VAL A 31 8.46 5.10 0.90
CA VAL A 31 8.21 5.11 2.34
C VAL A 31 8.39 3.70 2.85
N VAL A 32 9.29 3.54 3.82
CA VAL A 32 9.53 2.27 4.49
C VAL A 32 9.07 2.40 5.94
N GLY A 33 9.61 1.58 6.85
CA GLY A 33 9.28 1.77 8.26
C GLY A 33 7.87 1.35 8.64
N SER A 34 7.36 1.92 9.73
CA SER A 34 5.98 1.63 10.19
C SER A 34 4.95 2.28 9.27
N GLN A 35 5.24 3.48 8.78
CA GLN A 35 4.26 4.32 8.09
C GLN A 35 4.05 3.98 6.60
N GLY A 36 4.87 3.07 6.04
CA GLY A 36 4.59 2.45 4.76
C GLY A 36 3.21 1.75 4.71
N ILE A 37 2.68 1.31 5.86
CA ILE A 37 1.36 0.68 5.93
C ILE A 37 0.22 1.61 5.50
N LEU A 38 0.36 2.92 5.74
CA LEU A 38 -0.68 3.91 5.42
C LEU A 38 -0.86 4.11 3.91
N VAL A 39 0.12 3.70 3.10
CA VAL A 39 0.02 3.74 1.63
C VAL A 39 -1.12 2.84 1.15
N GLY A 40 -1.15 1.60 1.65
CA GLY A 40 -2.14 0.57 1.28
C GLY A 40 -3.25 0.32 2.30
N TRP A 41 -3.16 0.91 3.51
CA TRP A 41 -4.17 0.76 4.56
C TRP A 41 -4.34 2.04 5.39
N PRO A 42 -5.13 3.02 4.90
CA PRO A 42 -5.38 4.30 5.58
C PRO A 42 -5.95 4.19 6.99
N GLY A 43 -6.76 3.16 7.24
CA GLY A 43 -7.38 2.86 8.52
C GLY A 43 -6.63 1.79 9.32
N ALA A 44 -5.30 1.71 9.20
CA ALA A 44 -4.50 0.77 9.97
C ALA A 44 -4.71 0.97 11.48
N PRO A 45 -4.62 -0.09 12.31
CA PRO A 45 -4.72 0.01 13.75
C PRO A 45 -3.80 1.08 14.32
N VAL A 46 -4.28 1.82 15.33
CA VAL A 46 -3.52 2.92 15.96
C VAL A 46 -2.13 2.49 16.39
N THR A 47 -1.99 1.30 16.99
CA THR A 47 -0.71 0.72 17.40
C THR A 47 0.32 0.65 16.26
N MET A 48 -0.13 0.45 15.03
CA MET A 48 0.74 0.40 13.85
C MET A 48 1.16 1.78 13.34
N CYS A 49 0.46 2.83 13.78
CA CYS A 49 0.68 4.21 13.37
C CYS A 49 1.39 5.05 14.44
N MET A 50 1.77 4.43 15.57
CA MET A 50 2.47 5.08 16.68
C MET A 50 3.95 5.23 16.37
N SER A 51 4.36 6.44 15.96
CA SER A 51 5.75 6.74 15.62
C SER A 51 5.98 8.26 15.61
N PRO A 52 7.06 8.81 16.19
CA PRO A 52 7.43 10.22 16.01
C PRO A 52 7.87 10.60 14.58
N GLU A 53 8.15 9.60 13.75
CA GLU A 53 8.83 9.72 12.46
C GLU A 53 8.05 9.10 11.28
N ILE A 54 8.41 9.50 10.06
CA ILE A 54 8.12 8.78 8.82
C ILE A 54 9.45 8.50 8.11
N ASP A 55 9.80 7.22 7.96
CA ASP A 55 11.01 6.76 7.26
C ASP A 55 10.81 6.83 5.74
N ALA A 56 11.52 7.72 5.04
CA ALA A 56 11.31 7.92 3.61
C ALA A 56 12.55 8.41 2.85
N TYR A 57 12.56 8.16 1.53
CA TYR A 57 13.60 8.62 0.63
C TYR A 57 13.07 8.88 -0.79
N PRO A 58 13.68 9.82 -1.54
CA PRO A 58 13.29 10.08 -2.92
C PRO A 58 13.82 8.97 -3.86
N ALA A 59 13.03 8.51 -4.82
CA ALA A 59 13.46 7.45 -5.74
C ALA A 59 14.65 7.85 -6.64
N ASN A 60 14.90 9.15 -6.80
CA ASN A 60 16.07 9.69 -7.52
C ASN A 60 17.26 10.00 -6.59
N ALA A 61 17.29 9.52 -5.34
CA ALA A 61 18.36 9.79 -4.36
C ALA A 61 19.76 9.67 -4.99
N ARG A 62 20.09 8.52 -5.60
CA ARG A 62 21.41 8.31 -6.24
C ARG A 62 21.75 9.31 -7.34
N ALA A 63 20.75 9.74 -8.11
CA ALA A 63 20.95 10.74 -9.16
C ALA A 63 21.10 12.15 -8.58
N TRP A 64 20.47 12.43 -7.44
CA TRP A 64 20.65 13.67 -6.69
C TRP A 64 22.04 13.71 -6.04
N GLU A 65 22.48 12.63 -5.39
CA GLU A 65 23.80 12.48 -4.76
C GLU A 65 24.92 12.67 -5.78
N ALA A 66 24.85 11.97 -6.93
CA ALA A 66 25.83 12.10 -8.01
C ALA A 66 25.86 13.49 -8.68
N ALA A 67 24.88 14.34 -8.43
CA ALA A 67 24.82 15.71 -8.94
C ALA A 67 25.35 16.75 -7.93
N GLN A 68 25.74 16.32 -6.72
CA GLN A 68 26.35 17.21 -5.74
C GLN A 68 27.85 17.35 -6.01
N ASP A 69 28.42 18.52 -5.67
CA ASP A 69 29.87 18.77 -5.74
C ASP A 69 30.63 18.17 -4.55
N ASP A 70 29.92 17.47 -3.65
CA ASP A 70 30.45 16.83 -2.44
C ASP A 70 30.26 15.30 -2.52
N ASP A 71 31.38 14.56 -2.56
CA ASP A 71 31.41 13.09 -2.63
C ASP A 71 30.82 12.41 -1.38
N LEU A 72 30.58 13.15 -0.30
CA LEU A 72 29.96 12.67 0.94
C LEU A 72 28.47 13.03 1.05
N ALA A 73 27.88 13.65 0.03
CA ALA A 73 26.47 13.99 0.05
C ALA A 73 25.59 12.73 0.00
N GLU A 74 24.83 12.51 1.07
CA GLU A 74 23.84 11.43 1.16
C GLU A 74 22.44 12.04 1.27
N ALA A 75 21.49 11.56 0.47
CA ALA A 75 20.13 12.07 0.50
C ALA A 75 19.45 11.85 1.87
N SER A 76 19.80 10.77 2.57
CA SER A 76 19.37 10.49 3.95
C SER A 76 19.80 11.58 4.92
N GLU A 77 21.07 11.99 4.88
CA GLU A 77 21.60 13.03 5.77
C GLU A 77 21.00 14.42 5.45
N GLU A 78 20.81 14.72 4.17
CA GLU A 78 20.10 15.94 3.73
C GLU A 78 18.67 15.99 4.30
N ILE A 79 17.95 14.85 4.29
CA ILE A 79 16.62 14.75 4.91
C ILE A 79 16.71 14.98 6.41
N SER A 80 17.68 14.37 7.11
CA SER A 80 17.87 14.53 8.54
C SER A 80 18.11 15.99 8.93
N VAL A 81 18.86 16.74 8.13
CA VAL A 81 19.12 18.17 8.36
C VAL A 81 17.86 19.02 8.16
N ILE A 82 17.09 18.78 7.08
CA ILE A 82 16.01 19.69 6.66
C ILE A 82 14.66 19.32 7.28
N PHE A 83 14.40 18.02 7.41
CA PHE A 83 13.11 17.47 7.81
C PHE A 83 13.19 16.57 9.05
N GLY A 84 14.39 16.25 9.52
CA GLY A 84 14.63 15.37 10.66
C GLY A 84 14.32 15.97 12.02
N GLU A 85 14.69 15.24 13.07
CA GLU A 85 14.35 15.57 14.44
C GLU A 85 14.89 16.95 14.84
N GLY A 86 13.99 17.85 15.25
CA GLY A 86 14.33 19.17 15.76
C GLY A 86 14.42 20.23 14.67
N SER A 87 14.20 19.85 13.41
CA SER A 87 14.07 20.78 12.29
C SER A 87 12.86 21.71 12.42
N HIS A 88 12.83 22.75 11.59
CA HIS A 88 11.65 23.60 11.44
C HIS A 88 10.43 22.81 10.97
N PHE A 89 10.63 21.79 10.13
CA PHE A 89 9.57 20.89 9.71
C PHE A 89 8.99 20.14 10.92
N HIS A 90 9.86 19.56 11.77
CA HIS A 90 9.45 18.87 12.98
C HIS A 90 8.61 19.78 13.88
N THR A 91 9.11 20.99 14.13
CA THR A 91 8.43 21.98 14.98
C THR A 91 7.08 22.41 14.39
N ALA A 92 6.98 22.56 13.07
CA ALA A 92 5.78 23.03 12.39
C ALA A 92 4.67 21.98 12.25
N HIS A 93 5.04 20.69 12.26
CA HIS A 93 4.12 19.61 11.91
C HIS A 93 3.95 18.55 13.00
N GLY A 94 4.78 18.57 14.05
CA GLY A 94 4.68 17.62 15.16
C GLY A 94 5.07 16.19 14.78
N PHE A 95 5.84 16.03 13.70
CA PHE A 95 6.52 14.80 13.30
C PHE A 95 7.71 15.15 12.42
N TYR A 96 8.70 14.26 12.32
CA TYR A 96 9.85 14.44 11.44
C TYR A 96 9.93 13.35 10.36
N ILE A 97 10.68 13.63 9.30
CA ILE A 97 11.02 12.63 8.28
C ILE A 97 12.38 12.06 8.65
N ASP A 98 12.46 10.75 8.87
CA ASP A 98 13.76 10.09 9.06
C ASP A 98 14.33 9.73 7.69
N GLY A 99 15.52 10.24 7.41
CA GLY A 99 16.19 10.06 6.14
C GLY A 99 16.77 8.67 6.05
N VAL A 100 16.29 7.87 5.11
CA VAL A 100 16.74 6.49 4.92
C VAL A 100 17.18 6.24 3.48
N ASP A 101 17.68 5.05 3.18
CA ASP A 101 18.04 4.61 1.84
C ASP A 101 17.43 3.25 1.46
N ASP A 102 17.72 2.78 0.26
CA ASP A 102 17.26 1.49 -0.27
C ASP A 102 17.87 0.26 0.43
N ARG A 103 18.79 0.46 1.38
CA ARG A 103 19.47 -0.58 2.16
C ARG A 103 19.09 -0.56 3.64
N THR A 104 18.45 0.51 4.12
CA THR A 104 18.14 0.74 5.53
C THR A 104 17.14 -0.29 6.05
N ALA A 105 16.09 -0.58 5.27
CA ALA A 105 15.10 -1.59 5.62
C ALA A 105 15.52 -2.97 5.12
N ARG A 106 15.62 -3.94 6.04
CA ARG A 106 15.82 -5.35 5.65
C ARG A 106 14.55 -5.90 5.02
N LEU A 107 14.50 -5.97 3.69
CA LEU A 107 13.35 -6.40 2.91
C LEU A 107 13.74 -7.56 1.98
N PRO A 108 12.79 -8.42 1.57
CA PRO A 108 13.09 -9.43 0.57
C PRO A 108 13.47 -8.76 -0.75
N PRO A 109 14.49 -9.20 -1.49
CA PRO A 109 14.90 -8.58 -2.75
C PRO A 109 13.76 -8.40 -3.76
N SER A 110 12.76 -9.29 -3.75
CA SER A 110 11.60 -9.21 -4.64
C SER A 110 10.47 -8.28 -4.15
N TRP A 111 10.62 -7.58 -3.01
CA TRP A 111 9.60 -6.65 -2.50
C TRP A 111 9.08 -5.63 -3.52
N PRO A 112 9.87 -5.10 -4.49
CA PRO A 112 9.35 -4.13 -5.45
C PRO A 112 8.20 -4.70 -6.30
N SER A 113 8.19 -6.01 -6.56
CA SER A 113 7.09 -6.68 -7.29
C SER A 113 5.77 -6.72 -6.52
N ARG A 114 5.81 -6.47 -5.20
CA ARG A 114 4.69 -6.48 -4.27
C ARG A 114 4.45 -5.10 -3.64
N ALA A 115 5.09 -4.07 -4.18
CA ALA A 115 4.98 -2.73 -3.66
C ALA A 115 3.54 -2.23 -3.76
N VAL A 116 3.12 -1.49 -2.75
CA VAL A 116 1.86 -0.75 -2.75
C VAL A 116 2.14 0.68 -3.17
N VAL A 117 1.22 1.26 -3.94
CA VAL A 117 1.38 2.59 -4.54
C VAL A 117 0.20 3.47 -4.22
N ARG A 118 0.46 4.75 -3.96
CA ARG A 118 -0.54 5.79 -3.74
C ARG A 118 -0.13 7.06 -4.48
N GLU A 119 -1.05 7.64 -5.23
CA GLU A 119 -0.86 8.96 -5.84
C GLU A 119 -1.26 10.07 -4.86
N VAL A 120 -0.38 11.08 -4.73
CA VAL A 120 -0.58 12.23 -3.86
C VAL A 120 -0.53 13.50 -4.72
N ARG A 121 -1.46 14.42 -4.50
CA ARG A 121 -1.42 15.72 -5.16
C ARG A 121 -0.17 16.48 -4.72
N GLY A 122 0.70 16.79 -5.67
CA GLY A 122 1.88 17.62 -5.49
C GLY A 122 1.58 19.12 -5.56
N HIS A 123 2.63 19.94 -5.68
CA HIS A 123 2.48 21.38 -5.85
C HIS A 123 1.97 21.70 -7.28
N GLY A 124 0.97 22.58 -7.40
CA GLY A 124 0.37 22.93 -8.68
C GLY A 124 -0.41 21.77 -9.32
N THR A 125 -0.03 21.40 -10.55
CA THR A 125 -0.60 20.28 -11.33
C THR A 125 0.22 18.99 -11.22
N ALA A 126 1.30 18.97 -10.44
CA ALA A 126 2.14 17.80 -10.28
C ALA A 126 1.45 16.73 -9.41
N THR A 127 1.73 15.47 -9.72
CA THR A 127 1.39 14.31 -8.88
C THR A 127 2.68 13.65 -8.39
N VAL A 128 2.67 13.19 -7.14
CA VAL A 128 3.76 12.45 -6.51
C VAL A 128 3.29 11.02 -6.25
N THR A 129 4.04 10.05 -6.78
CA THR A 129 3.81 8.63 -6.53
C THR A 129 4.51 8.22 -5.23
N VAL A 130 3.75 7.74 -4.26
CA VAL A 130 4.27 7.16 -3.01
C VAL A 130 4.30 5.66 -3.14
N VAL A 131 5.46 5.05 -2.93
CA VAL A 131 5.68 3.61 -3.00
C VAL A 131 6.06 3.10 -1.62
N ALA A 132 5.48 1.98 -1.19
CA ALA A 132 5.91 1.29 0.02
C ALA A 132 5.98 -0.23 -0.21
N PRO A 133 6.79 -0.96 0.58
CA PRO A 133 6.74 -2.42 0.59
C PRO A 133 5.34 -2.93 0.93
N GLY A 134 5.00 -4.12 0.40
CA GLY A 134 3.76 -4.79 0.75
C GLY A 134 3.68 -5.07 2.26
N PRO A 135 2.47 -5.22 2.83
CA PRO A 135 2.32 -5.35 4.29
C PRO A 135 3.13 -6.51 4.90
N GLU A 136 3.18 -7.64 4.22
CA GLU A 136 3.95 -8.81 4.64
C GLU A 136 5.48 -8.58 4.55
N ASP A 137 5.96 -7.75 3.62
CA ASP A 137 7.38 -7.35 3.54
C ASP A 137 7.73 -6.35 4.67
N LEU A 138 6.82 -5.44 5.03
CA LEU A 138 6.96 -4.59 6.21
C LEU A 138 7.03 -5.43 7.50
N ILE A 139 6.21 -6.48 7.62
CA ILE A 139 6.25 -7.42 8.75
C ILE A 139 7.60 -8.14 8.82
N VAL A 140 8.13 -8.60 7.69
CA VAL A 140 9.45 -9.24 7.62
C VAL A 140 10.57 -8.27 8.05
N SER A 141 10.50 -7.02 7.60
CA SER A 141 11.44 -5.97 8.04
C SER A 141 11.39 -5.74 9.56
N LYS A 142 10.20 -5.78 10.16
CA LYS A 142 10.01 -5.68 11.61
C LYS A 142 10.54 -6.93 12.35
N LEU A 143 10.37 -8.13 11.78
CA LEU A 143 10.93 -9.37 12.33
C LEU A 143 12.47 -9.38 12.35
N ALA A 144 13.12 -8.67 11.42
CA ALA A 144 14.58 -8.55 11.40
C ALA A 144 15.13 -7.86 12.66
N ARG A 145 14.44 -6.82 13.15
CA ARG A 145 14.85 -6.07 14.35
C ARG A 145 14.23 -6.67 15.62
N LEU A 146 12.93 -6.95 15.57
CA LEU A 146 12.11 -7.54 16.64
C LEU A 146 12.20 -6.79 17.98
N ALA A 147 12.26 -5.45 17.92
CA ALA A 147 12.14 -4.59 19.09
C ALA A 147 10.71 -4.64 19.66
N ASP A 148 10.50 -4.11 20.87
CA ASP A 148 9.19 -4.17 21.53
C ASP A 148 8.08 -3.51 20.67
N LYS A 149 8.36 -2.35 20.07
CA LYS A 149 7.43 -1.69 19.13
C LYS A 149 7.13 -2.55 17.89
N ASP A 150 8.11 -3.33 17.43
CA ASP A 150 7.93 -4.22 16.27
C ASP A 150 7.00 -5.39 16.62
N ARG A 151 7.11 -5.94 17.84
CA ARG A 151 6.23 -7.02 18.33
C ARG A 151 4.79 -6.55 18.41
N ASP A 152 4.57 -5.36 18.97
CA ASP A 152 3.24 -4.76 19.08
C ASP A 152 2.64 -4.47 17.69
N TYR A 153 3.45 -3.94 16.78
CA TYR A 153 3.07 -3.71 15.38
C TYR A 153 2.63 -5.01 14.70
N ILE A 154 3.42 -6.08 14.81
CA ILE A 154 3.12 -7.38 14.18
C ILE A 154 1.87 -8.02 14.81
N ALA A 155 1.73 -7.94 16.14
CA ALA A 155 0.55 -8.46 16.85
C ALA A 155 -0.72 -7.67 16.50
N ALA A 156 -0.62 -6.34 16.34
CA ALA A 156 -1.72 -5.51 15.89
C ALA A 156 -2.14 -5.86 14.46
N TYR A 157 -1.17 -6.04 13.54
CA TYR A 157 -1.44 -6.52 12.19
C TYR A 157 -2.12 -7.88 12.23
N HIS A 158 -1.53 -8.89 12.89
CA HIS A 158 -2.06 -10.25 12.92
C HIS A 158 -3.49 -10.32 13.48
N ARG A 159 -3.80 -9.50 14.48
CA ARG A 159 -5.15 -9.43 15.06
C ARG A 159 -6.19 -8.89 14.09
N ALA A 160 -5.83 -7.87 13.31
CA ALA A 160 -6.74 -7.22 12.38
C ALA A 160 -6.78 -7.91 11.00
N ARG A 161 -5.65 -8.44 10.55
CA ARG A 161 -5.43 -9.17 9.30
C ARG A 161 -4.49 -10.36 9.58
N PRO A 162 -5.03 -11.54 9.91
CA PRO A 162 -4.22 -12.70 10.27
C PRO A 162 -3.14 -13.00 9.23
N LEU A 163 -1.91 -13.14 9.73
CA LEU A 163 -0.74 -13.47 8.91
C LEU A 163 -0.85 -14.89 8.39
N ASP A 164 -0.55 -15.07 7.10
CA ASP A 164 -0.19 -16.38 6.57
C ASP A 164 1.26 -16.68 6.96
N LEU A 165 1.44 -17.57 7.94
CA LEU A 165 2.76 -17.90 8.47
C LEU A 165 3.67 -18.53 7.42
N ALA A 166 3.12 -19.31 6.48
CA ALA A 166 3.93 -19.93 5.43
C ALA A 166 4.49 -18.85 4.48
N VAL A 167 3.68 -17.84 4.16
CA VAL A 167 4.12 -16.71 3.34
C VAL A 167 5.19 -15.87 4.05
N ILE A 168 4.99 -15.56 5.33
CA ILE A 168 6.00 -14.81 6.11
C ILE A 168 7.31 -15.61 6.22
N GLN A 169 7.24 -16.92 6.46
CA GLN A 169 8.39 -17.81 6.50
C GLN A 169 9.18 -17.81 5.20
N ALA A 170 8.50 -17.92 4.05
CA ALA A 170 9.14 -17.86 2.75
C ALA A 170 9.89 -16.54 2.53
N ARG A 171 9.29 -15.41 2.93
CA ARG A 171 9.89 -14.08 2.82
C ARG A 171 11.08 -13.86 3.77
N VAL A 172 11.02 -14.42 4.98
CA VAL A 172 12.15 -14.42 5.92
C VAL A 172 13.34 -15.17 5.31
N ALA A 173 13.10 -16.32 4.68
CA ALA A 173 14.15 -17.08 3.99
C ALA A 173 14.73 -16.30 2.81
N GLU A 174 13.88 -15.63 2.02
CA GLU A 174 14.29 -14.80 0.88
C GLU A 174 15.21 -13.62 1.29
N CYS A 175 15.02 -13.06 2.49
CA CYS A 175 15.87 -12.00 3.03
C CYS A 175 17.29 -12.45 3.43
N GLY A 176 17.58 -13.75 3.39
CA GLY A 176 18.85 -14.30 3.85
C GLY A 176 19.15 -13.93 5.30
N PHE A 177 18.18 -14.10 6.21
CA PHE A 177 18.43 -13.90 7.64
C PHE A 177 19.52 -14.84 8.14
N GLU A 178 20.41 -14.34 8.99
CA GLU A 178 21.32 -15.19 9.75
C GLU A 178 20.50 -16.20 10.57
N GLU A 179 21.00 -17.43 10.72
CA GLU A 179 20.24 -18.54 11.33
C GLU A 179 19.62 -18.16 12.68
N VAL A 180 20.40 -17.52 13.56
CA VAL A 180 19.93 -17.06 14.88
C VAL A 180 18.79 -16.05 14.76
N LEU A 181 18.88 -15.15 13.79
CA LEU A 181 17.83 -14.16 13.56
C LEU A 181 16.56 -14.81 12.97
N ALA A 182 16.71 -15.72 12.03
CA ALA A 182 15.60 -16.48 11.46
C ALA A 182 14.88 -17.27 12.57
N GLN A 183 15.61 -18.02 13.40
CA GLN A 183 15.03 -18.76 14.53
C GLN A 183 14.26 -17.86 15.49
N ARG A 184 14.81 -16.68 15.83
CA ARG A 184 14.14 -15.71 16.70
C ARG A 184 12.84 -15.18 16.09
N ALA A 185 12.83 -14.88 14.79
CA ALA A 185 11.64 -14.44 14.07
C ALA A 185 10.57 -15.53 14.02
N LEU A 186 10.96 -16.77 13.71
CA LEU A 186 10.06 -17.92 13.65
C LEU A 186 9.47 -18.29 15.00
N ALA A 187 10.27 -18.24 16.07
CA ALA A 187 9.80 -18.48 17.43
C ALA A 187 8.76 -17.44 17.86
N PHE A 188 8.94 -16.17 17.50
CA PHE A 188 7.94 -15.14 17.75
C PHE A 188 6.64 -15.38 16.96
N LEU A 189 6.74 -15.73 15.68
CA LEU A 189 5.56 -16.04 14.85
C LEU A 189 4.76 -17.24 15.40
N ALA A 190 5.45 -18.27 15.89
CA ALA A 190 4.81 -19.44 16.50
C ALA A 190 4.10 -19.10 17.82
N GLY A 191 4.53 -18.03 18.51
CA GLY A 191 3.92 -17.54 19.74
C GLY A 191 2.78 -16.55 19.54
N LEU A 192 2.44 -16.17 18.29
CA LEU A 192 1.31 -15.28 18.04
C LEU A 192 0.00 -15.95 18.47
N PRO A 193 -0.89 -15.23 19.18
CA PRO A 193 -2.16 -15.79 19.61
C PRO A 193 -2.97 -16.18 18.37
N SER A 194 -3.63 -17.35 18.42
CA SER A 194 -4.58 -17.72 17.38
C SER A 194 -5.62 -16.59 17.24
N PRO A 195 -5.92 -16.13 16.01
CA PRO A 195 -6.88 -15.08 15.82
C PRO A 195 -8.21 -15.50 16.45
N PRO A 196 -8.95 -14.58 17.12
CA PRO A 196 -10.22 -14.92 17.74
C PRO A 196 -11.12 -15.60 16.72
N GLY A 197 -11.72 -16.73 17.13
CA GLY A 197 -12.30 -17.74 16.25
C GLY A 197 -13.06 -17.16 15.07
N ARG A 198 -12.46 -17.27 13.88
CA ARG A 198 -13.22 -17.34 12.64
C ARG A 198 -13.46 -18.82 12.38
N ALA A 199 -14.71 -19.19 12.09
CA ALA A 199 -15.06 -20.54 11.67
C ALA A 199 -14.01 -21.07 10.70
N THR A 200 -13.58 -22.32 10.92
CA THR A 200 -12.61 -23.02 10.09
C THR A 200 -12.97 -22.85 8.61
N ALA A 201 -12.32 -21.92 7.93
CA ALA A 201 -12.24 -21.97 6.50
C ALA A 201 -11.38 -23.20 6.21
N ALA A 202 -11.93 -24.13 5.43
CA ALA A 202 -11.22 -25.33 5.00
C ALA A 202 -9.83 -24.96 4.47
N PRO A 203 -8.81 -25.84 4.64
CA PRO A 203 -7.47 -25.55 4.17
C PRO A 203 -7.54 -25.22 2.68
N VAL A 204 -7.13 -24.00 2.32
CA VAL A 204 -6.86 -23.67 0.92
C VAL A 204 -5.69 -24.56 0.52
N ARG A 205 -5.97 -25.58 -0.29
CA ARG A 205 -4.95 -26.47 -0.83
C ARG A 205 -3.91 -25.62 -1.57
N ALA A 206 -2.64 -25.83 -1.25
CA ALA A 206 -1.54 -25.36 -2.08
C ALA A 206 -1.63 -26.03 -3.45
N GLY A 207 -1.58 -25.22 -4.51
CA GLY A 207 -1.59 -25.68 -5.90
C GLY A 207 -2.72 -25.07 -6.73
N ALA A 208 -2.61 -23.80 -7.06
CA ALA A 208 -3.15 -23.31 -8.32
C ALA A 208 -2.01 -22.57 -9.02
N VAL A 209 -1.34 -23.27 -9.94
CA VAL A 209 -0.65 -22.57 -11.03
C VAL A 209 -1.75 -21.83 -11.78
N LEU A 210 -1.76 -20.50 -11.72
CA LEU A 210 -2.59 -19.73 -12.65
C LEU A 210 -2.00 -20.01 -14.05
N PRO A 211 -2.73 -20.66 -14.96
CA PRO A 211 -2.24 -20.81 -16.32
C PRO A 211 -2.07 -19.42 -16.93
N PRO A 212 -1.12 -19.21 -17.84
CA PRO A 212 -1.09 -17.97 -18.62
C PRO A 212 -2.42 -17.88 -19.38
N HIS A 213 -3.21 -16.85 -19.07
CA HIS A 213 -4.52 -16.66 -19.70
C HIS A 213 -4.37 -15.94 -21.04
N PRO A 214 -5.12 -16.37 -22.07
CA PRO A 214 -5.01 -15.83 -23.42
C PRO A 214 -5.47 -14.38 -23.48
N ALA A 215 -4.90 -13.62 -24.42
CA ALA A 215 -5.35 -12.27 -24.74
C ALA A 215 -6.86 -12.26 -25.01
N GLY A 216 -7.59 -11.33 -24.37
CA GLY A 216 -9.04 -11.16 -24.52
C GLY A 216 -9.92 -11.61 -23.34
N THR A 217 -9.35 -12.10 -22.22
CA THR A 217 -10.12 -12.45 -21.03
C THR A 217 -10.23 -11.29 -20.02
N HIS A 218 -11.39 -11.15 -19.39
CA HIS A 218 -11.61 -10.23 -18.27
C HIS A 218 -11.23 -10.91 -16.93
N CYS A 219 -10.61 -10.18 -16.01
CA CYS A 219 -10.23 -10.66 -14.68
C CYS A 219 -10.93 -9.86 -13.57
N ALA A 220 -11.46 -10.54 -12.56
CA ALA A 220 -12.12 -9.94 -11.41
C ALA A 220 -11.14 -9.76 -10.24
N PHE A 221 -11.06 -8.55 -9.71
CA PHE A 221 -10.20 -8.17 -8.58
C PHE A 221 -11.06 -7.76 -7.40
N LEU A 222 -10.83 -8.36 -6.23
CA LEU A 222 -11.48 -7.97 -4.98
C LEU A 222 -10.74 -6.77 -4.38
N MET A 223 -11.46 -5.67 -4.16
CA MET A 223 -10.91 -4.43 -3.58
C MET A 223 -11.63 -4.10 -2.27
N ASP A 224 -10.86 -3.56 -1.31
CA ASP A 224 -11.21 -3.17 0.07
C ASP A 224 -12.15 -4.10 0.84
N GLU A 225 -11.59 -4.77 1.85
CA GLU A 225 -12.31 -5.56 2.87
C GLU A 225 -13.30 -6.62 2.34
N ARG A 226 -13.12 -7.09 1.10
CA ARG A 226 -14.00 -8.06 0.41
C ARG A 226 -15.40 -7.54 0.07
N ARG A 227 -15.59 -6.22 -0.05
CA ARG A 227 -16.91 -5.62 -0.31
C ARG A 227 -17.13 -5.12 -1.73
N SER A 228 -16.08 -5.08 -2.56
CA SER A 228 -16.21 -4.69 -3.97
C SER A 228 -15.42 -5.59 -4.90
N VAL A 229 -15.96 -5.81 -6.10
CA VAL A 229 -15.30 -6.53 -7.18
C VAL A 229 -15.17 -5.62 -8.40
N SER A 230 -13.93 -5.43 -8.86
CA SER A 230 -13.63 -4.70 -10.10
C SER A 230 -13.24 -5.68 -11.19
N VAL A 231 -13.97 -5.68 -12.31
CA VAL A 231 -13.63 -6.47 -13.49
C VAL A 231 -12.76 -5.63 -14.42
N ARG A 232 -11.59 -6.15 -14.80
CA ARG A 232 -10.59 -5.47 -15.63
C ARG A 232 -10.33 -6.25 -16.91
N ALA A 233 -10.05 -5.57 -18.01
CA ALA A 233 -9.66 -6.18 -19.27
C ALA A 233 -8.14 -6.13 -19.46
N TRP A 234 -7.60 -7.12 -20.16
CA TRP A 234 -6.19 -7.12 -20.54
C TRP A 234 -5.93 -6.02 -21.58
N ASN A 235 -5.09 -5.05 -21.23
CA ASN A 235 -4.63 -3.99 -22.13
C ASN A 235 -3.28 -4.42 -22.72
N GLU A 236 -3.30 -4.90 -23.96
CA GLU A 236 -2.08 -5.37 -24.65
C GLU A 236 -1.01 -4.27 -24.81
N ALA A 237 -1.43 -3.02 -25.01
CA ALA A 237 -0.50 -1.90 -25.19
C ALA A 237 0.22 -1.54 -23.87
N ALA A 238 -0.47 -1.69 -22.74
CA ALA A 238 0.09 -1.42 -21.41
C ALA A 238 0.71 -2.66 -20.74
N GLY A 239 0.48 -3.86 -21.28
CA GLY A 239 0.97 -5.12 -20.72
C GLY A 239 0.39 -5.44 -19.33
N LEU A 240 -0.78 -4.91 -19.00
CA LEU A 240 -1.43 -5.06 -17.69
C LEU A 240 -2.96 -5.11 -17.80
N TYR A 241 -3.61 -5.58 -16.73
CA TYR A 241 -5.08 -5.51 -16.60
C TYR A 241 -5.50 -4.10 -16.21
N ASP A 242 -6.01 -3.37 -17.20
CA ASP A 242 -6.40 -1.99 -17.07
C ASP A 242 -7.86 -1.87 -16.59
N ILE A 243 -8.15 -0.80 -15.86
CA ILE A 243 -9.52 -0.51 -15.45
C ILE A 243 -10.27 -0.17 -16.73
N LEU A 244 -11.17 -1.05 -17.16
CA LEU A 244 -12.21 -0.64 -18.10
C LEU A 244 -12.92 0.52 -17.43
N ASP A 245 -12.84 1.71 -18.04
CA ASP A 245 -13.44 2.95 -17.58
C ASP A 245 -14.84 2.63 -17.06
N ASN A 246 -15.01 2.47 -15.73
CA ASN A 246 -16.12 1.68 -15.17
C ASN A 246 -17.36 2.57 -15.08
N PRO A 247 -18.24 2.57 -16.09
CA PRO A 247 -19.31 3.54 -16.21
C PRO A 247 -20.53 3.16 -15.34
N LEU A 248 -20.42 2.01 -14.67
CA LEU A 248 -21.48 1.32 -13.94
C LEU A 248 -21.24 1.34 -12.42
N GLY A 249 -20.10 1.85 -11.95
CA GLY A 249 -19.70 1.74 -10.54
C GLY A 249 -19.22 0.33 -10.15
N PRO A 250 -18.56 0.15 -8.99
CA PRO A 250 -18.13 -1.17 -8.55
C PRO A 250 -19.34 -2.09 -8.33
N ALA A 251 -19.23 -3.37 -8.68
CA ALA A 251 -20.15 -4.36 -8.15
C ALA A 251 -19.86 -4.51 -6.65
N VAL A 252 -20.86 -4.23 -5.82
CA VAL A 252 -20.72 -4.25 -4.36
C VAL A 252 -21.30 -5.56 -3.85
N VAL A 253 -20.53 -6.27 -3.03
CA VAL A 253 -21.03 -7.38 -2.23
C VAL A 253 -21.34 -6.80 -0.86
N ALA A 254 -22.62 -6.75 -0.51
CA ALA A 254 -23.08 -6.30 0.80
C ALA A 254 -22.50 -7.20 1.91
N GLN A 255 -22.46 -6.71 3.15
CA GLN A 255 -21.84 -7.42 4.27
C GLN A 255 -22.49 -8.79 4.58
N ASP A 256 -23.73 -9.00 4.13
CA ASP A 256 -24.48 -10.25 4.23
C ASP A 256 -24.19 -11.24 3.08
N GLY A 257 -23.34 -10.86 2.12
CA GLY A 257 -22.98 -11.69 0.96
C GLY A 257 -23.92 -11.54 -0.24
N ALA A 258 -24.93 -10.67 -0.16
CA ALA A 258 -25.78 -10.37 -1.31
C ALA A 258 -25.03 -9.46 -2.31
N SER A 259 -25.19 -9.75 -3.61
CA SER A 259 -24.64 -8.89 -4.68
C SER A 259 -25.64 -7.78 -4.98
N ALA A 260 -25.20 -6.52 -4.90
CA ALA A 260 -26.01 -5.36 -5.28
C ALA A 260 -25.52 -4.82 -6.63
N PHE A 261 -26.46 -4.60 -7.57
CA PHE A 261 -26.18 -4.10 -8.91
C PHE A 261 -26.65 -2.65 -8.99
N LEU A 262 -25.71 -1.70 -9.00
CA LEU A 262 -26.02 -0.27 -8.90
C LEU A 262 -25.91 0.42 -10.27
N ILE A 263 -26.81 1.37 -10.55
CA ILE A 263 -26.68 2.37 -11.63
C ILE A 263 -27.10 3.72 -11.06
N ASP A 264 -26.23 4.73 -11.14
CA ASP A 264 -26.43 6.09 -10.58
C ASP A 264 -26.84 6.10 -9.08
N GLY A 265 -26.42 5.08 -8.32
CA GLY A 265 -26.75 4.93 -6.90
C GLY A 265 -28.08 4.23 -6.63
N GLU A 266 -28.85 3.86 -7.66
CA GLU A 266 -30.05 3.03 -7.52
C GLU A 266 -29.71 1.54 -7.64
N GLU A 267 -30.26 0.74 -6.72
CA GLU A 267 -30.11 -0.71 -6.72
C GLU A 267 -31.11 -1.37 -7.68
N LEU A 268 -30.60 -2.22 -8.57
CA LEU A 268 -31.35 -2.98 -9.54
C LEU A 268 -31.24 -4.47 -9.24
N THR A 269 -32.26 -5.23 -9.66
CA THR A 269 -32.12 -6.69 -9.76
C THR A 269 -31.11 -7.03 -10.86
N GLN A 270 -30.48 -8.20 -10.76
CA GLN A 270 -29.51 -8.66 -11.76
C GLN A 270 -30.09 -8.65 -13.19
N GLU A 271 -31.33 -9.12 -13.36
CA GLU A 271 -32.02 -9.16 -14.65
C GLU A 271 -32.33 -7.76 -15.20
N ALA A 272 -32.74 -6.82 -14.35
CA ALA A 272 -32.99 -5.44 -14.74
C ALA A 272 -31.68 -4.72 -15.12
N TRP A 273 -30.60 -5.01 -14.39
CA TRP A 273 -29.26 -4.51 -14.69
C TRP A 273 -28.74 -5.06 -16.03
N ASP A 274 -28.83 -6.37 -16.26
CA ASP A 274 -28.44 -7.02 -17.52
C ASP A 274 -29.24 -6.51 -18.73
N ALA A 275 -30.51 -6.13 -18.51
CA ALA A 275 -31.37 -5.55 -19.52
C ALA A 275 -31.18 -4.04 -19.72
N HIS A 276 -30.47 -3.35 -18.82
CA HIS A 276 -30.37 -1.91 -18.82
C HIS A 276 -29.64 -1.41 -20.08
N PRO A 277 -30.19 -0.41 -20.81
CA PRO A 277 -29.61 0.07 -22.07
C PRO A 277 -28.14 0.49 -21.95
N ARG A 278 -27.75 1.13 -20.84
CA ARG A 278 -26.34 1.51 -20.54
C ARG A 278 -25.43 0.28 -20.39
N VAL A 279 -25.90 -0.77 -19.71
CA VAL A 279 -25.14 -2.02 -19.53
C VAL A 279 -24.94 -2.72 -20.86
N ARG A 280 -25.97 -2.73 -21.72
CA ARG A 280 -25.88 -3.29 -23.07
C ARG A 280 -24.93 -2.48 -23.97
N ALA A 281 -25.02 -1.15 -23.96
CA ALA A 281 -24.13 -0.28 -24.72
C ALA A 281 -22.66 -0.44 -24.30
N ALA A 282 -22.39 -0.48 -22.98
CA ALA A 282 -21.05 -0.69 -22.45
C ALA A 282 -20.46 -2.06 -22.85
N ARG A 283 -21.26 -3.14 -22.88
CA ARG A 283 -20.84 -4.47 -23.38
C ARG A 283 -20.42 -4.46 -24.85
N HIS A 284 -20.87 -3.48 -25.61
CA HIS A 284 -20.52 -3.28 -27.01
C HIS A 284 -19.45 -2.20 -27.23
N GLY A 285 -18.84 -1.69 -26.15
CA GLY A 285 -17.75 -0.73 -26.21
C GLY A 285 -18.18 0.72 -26.44
N ASP A 286 -19.47 1.04 -26.38
CA ASP A 286 -19.96 2.42 -26.46
C ASP A 286 -20.03 3.06 -25.07
N LEU A 287 -19.10 3.98 -24.83
CA LEU A 287 -18.89 4.70 -23.58
C LEU A 287 -19.24 6.19 -23.70
N SER A 288 -20.00 6.59 -24.73
CA SER A 288 -20.40 7.98 -24.92
C SER A 288 -21.52 8.40 -23.95
N GLY A 289 -21.33 9.51 -23.23
CA GLY A 289 -22.38 10.14 -22.40
C GLY A 289 -22.38 9.82 -20.89
N TYR A 290 -21.32 9.25 -20.32
CA TYR A 290 -21.24 8.98 -18.89
C TYR A 290 -20.63 10.17 -18.11
N PRO A 291 -21.38 10.86 -17.23
CA PRO A 291 -20.77 11.78 -16.28
C PRO A 291 -19.99 10.97 -15.25
N ARG A 292 -18.69 11.21 -15.16
CA ARG A 292 -17.78 10.58 -14.21
C ARG A 292 -18.27 10.80 -12.77
N PRO A 293 -18.55 9.75 -11.98
CA PRO A 293 -18.75 9.90 -10.55
C PRO A 293 -17.42 10.38 -9.96
N ASN A 294 -17.41 11.55 -9.32
CA ASN A 294 -16.25 12.20 -8.66
C ASN A 294 -15.23 12.93 -9.55
N TRP A 295 -15.59 13.36 -10.76
CA TRP A 295 -14.74 14.28 -11.54
C TRP A 295 -15.46 15.59 -11.81
N THR A 296 -14.85 16.71 -11.42
CA THR A 296 -15.30 18.06 -11.79
C THR A 296 -14.32 18.62 -12.84
N PRO A 297 -14.78 19.15 -13.98
CA PRO A 297 -13.87 19.73 -14.97
C PRO A 297 -13.20 20.99 -14.41
N PRO A 298 -11.91 21.25 -14.70
CA PRO A 298 -11.34 22.58 -14.53
C PRO A 298 -12.01 23.53 -15.54
N GLY A 299 -12.41 24.71 -15.06
CA GLY A 299 -12.85 25.81 -15.93
C GLY A 299 -11.73 26.35 -16.80
#